data_AF-A0A2D4JJL7-F1
#
_entry.id   AF-A0A2D4JJL7-F1
#
_cell.length_a   1.000
_cell.length_b   1.000
_cell.length_c   1.000
_cell.angle_alpha   90.00
_cell.angle_beta   90.00
_cell.angle_gamma   90.00
#
_symmetry.space_group_name_H-M   'P 1'
#
loop_
_entity.id
_entity.type
_entity.pdbx_description
1 polymer ?
#
loop_
_entity_poly.entity_id
_entity_poly.type
_entity_poly.pdbx_seq_one_letter_code
_entity_poly.pdbx_strand_id
1 'polypeptide(L)'
;YMGAAAWNQELCTEQNACKGTMEIMAQNNLNLPRIIKEDGCYQPGFQKESCLRKLSSGLYAFRTLLEYIEETTQRSVSISTGAQHLAETLKSMMNNPETVSTPSPDTQKTLAAKLREQRAWNMIVTKHFILQAFTLFMETTSRVIRLL
;
A
#
# COMPACT_ATOMS: atom_id res chain seq x y z
N TYR A 1 6.67 13.87 12.78
CA TYR A 1 6.35 13.47 11.39
C TYR A 1 5.08 12.63 11.41
N MET A 2 4.04 13.00 10.67
CA MET A 2 2.80 12.21 10.57
C MET A 2 2.95 11.16 9.46
N GLY A 3 2.77 9.88 9.80
CA GLY A 3 2.79 8.76 8.85
C GLY A 3 1.38 8.34 8.41
N ALA A 4 1.29 7.29 7.58
CA ALA A 4 0.03 6.84 6.96
C ALA A 4 -1.11 6.58 7.98
N ALA A 5 -0.80 6.02 9.15
CA ALA A 5 -1.78 5.79 10.20
C ALA A 5 -2.39 7.09 10.75
N ALA A 6 -1.57 8.14 10.91
CA ALA A 6 -2.05 9.45 11.36
C ALA A 6 -2.93 10.12 10.31
N TRP A 7 -2.56 10.04 9.03
CA TRP A 7 -3.40 10.53 7.93
C TRP A 7 -4.73 9.78 7.85
N ASN A 8 -4.70 8.47 8.07
CA ASN A 8 -5.90 7.66 8.07
C ASN A 8 -6.85 8.07 9.21
N GLN A 9 -6.29 8.33 10.40
CA GLN A 9 -7.05 8.78 11.55
C GLN A 9 -7.68 10.16 11.30
N GLU A 10 -6.95 11.09 10.69
CA GLU A 10 -7.45 12.42 10.32
C GLU A 10 -8.66 12.33 9.38
N LEU A 11 -8.59 11.51 8.32
CA LEU A 11 -9.72 11.28 7.42
C LEU A 11 -10.95 10.73 8.15
N CYS A 12 -10.75 9.87 9.14
CA CYS A 12 -11.84 9.33 9.93
C CYS A 12 -12.46 10.35 10.86
N THR A 13 -11.66 11.16 11.55
CA THR A 13 -12.15 12.13 12.54
C THR A 13 -12.76 13.36 11.88
N GLU A 14 -12.13 13.89 10.84
CA GLU A 14 -12.53 15.16 10.24
C GLU A 14 -13.54 14.97 9.12
N GLN A 15 -13.44 13.86 8.39
CA GLN A 15 -14.23 13.63 7.18
C GLN A 15 -15.12 12.39 7.30
N ASN A 16 -15.25 11.78 8.48
CA ASN A 16 -16.08 10.59 8.72
C ASN A 16 -15.75 9.38 7.80
N ALA A 17 -14.56 9.32 7.21
CA ALA A 17 -14.21 8.34 6.17
C ALA A 17 -14.37 6.87 6.62
N CYS A 18 -14.19 6.60 7.92
CA CYS A 18 -14.40 5.30 8.55
C CYS A 18 -15.84 4.77 8.46
N LYS A 19 -16.83 5.60 8.11
CA LYS A 19 -18.22 5.18 7.85
C LYS A 19 -18.43 4.69 6.41
N GLY A 20 -17.42 4.83 5.54
CA GLY A 20 -17.47 4.36 4.17
C GLY A 20 -17.54 2.83 4.07
N THR A 21 -18.18 2.33 3.02
CA THR A 21 -18.27 0.90 2.74
C THR A 21 -17.28 0.48 1.65
N MET A 22 -16.85 -0.78 1.68
CA MET A 22 -15.95 -1.37 0.68
C MET A 22 -16.55 -1.44 -0.73
N GLU A 23 -17.87 -1.24 -0.88
CA GLU A 23 -18.56 -1.20 -2.18
C GLU A 23 -17.97 -0.13 -3.10
N ILE A 24 -17.54 1.01 -2.54
CA ILE A 24 -16.88 2.10 -3.29
C ILE A 24 -15.56 1.60 -3.93
N MET A 25 -14.82 0.71 -3.26
CA MET A 25 -13.60 0.14 -3.83
C MET A 25 -13.90 -0.92 -4.90
N ALA A 26 -14.94 -1.73 -4.67
CA ALA A 26 -15.37 -2.75 -5.63
C ALA A 26 -15.79 -2.13 -6.97
N GLN A 27 -16.49 -0.99 -6.93
CA GLN A 27 -16.88 -0.21 -8.12
C GLN A 27 -15.68 0.28 -8.95
N ASN A 28 -14.52 0.46 -8.29
CA ASN A 28 -13.30 0.95 -8.94
C ASN A 28 -12.32 -0.19 -9.29
N ASN A 29 -12.68 -1.45 -9.02
CA ASN A 29 -11.80 -2.62 -9.14
C ASN A 29 -10.42 -2.40 -8.48
N LEU A 30 -10.40 -1.68 -7.34
CA LEU A 30 -9.19 -1.34 -6.61
C LEU A 30 -8.70 -2.57 -5.83
N ASN A 31 -7.71 -3.26 -6.40
CA ASN A 31 -7.04 -4.38 -5.76
C ASN A 31 -5.87 -3.88 -4.91
N LEU A 32 -6.08 -3.77 -3.61
CA LEU A 32 -5.02 -3.38 -2.68
C LEU A 32 -4.09 -4.56 -2.38
N PRO A 33 -2.76 -4.33 -2.33
CA PRO A 33 -1.83 -5.37 -1.91
C PRO A 33 -2.16 -5.84 -0.49
N ARG A 34 -2.25 -7.16 -0.33
CA ARG A 34 -2.52 -7.83 0.94
C ARG A 34 -1.59 -9.02 1.10
N ILE A 35 -1.17 -9.29 2.33
CA ILE A 35 -0.36 -10.45 2.69
C ILE A 35 -1.32 -11.55 3.14
N ILE A 36 -1.22 -12.72 2.52
CA ILE A 36 -2.00 -13.91 2.83
C ILE A 36 -1.08 -15.00 3.39
N LYS A 37 -1.66 -16.08 3.91
CA LYS A 37 -0.91 -17.14 4.57
C LYS A 37 0.12 -17.79 3.63
N GLU A 38 -0.27 -17.95 2.37
CA GLU A 38 0.50 -18.58 1.30
C GLU A 38 1.74 -17.77 0.92
N ASP A 39 1.77 -16.48 1.23
CA ASP A 39 2.95 -15.64 0.99
C ASP A 39 4.12 -15.99 1.94
N GLY A 40 3.86 -16.77 3.00
CA GLY A 40 4.91 -17.28 3.90
C GLY A 40 5.44 -16.24 4.89
N CYS A 41 4.70 -15.17 5.16
CA CYS A 41 5.13 -14.12 6.10
C CYS A 41 4.74 -14.38 7.57
N TYR A 42 3.98 -15.45 7.85
CA TYR A 42 3.47 -15.75 9.19
C TYR A 42 4.12 -17.00 9.80
N GLN A 43 4.13 -17.05 11.13
CA GLN A 43 4.55 -18.23 11.90
C GLN A 43 3.34 -19.09 12.32
N PRO A 44 3.48 -20.42 12.42
CA PRO A 44 4.59 -21.23 11.88
C PRO A 44 4.54 -21.28 10.35
N GLY A 45 5.69 -21.55 9.71
CA GLY A 45 5.78 -21.65 8.25
C GLY A 45 6.32 -20.41 7.54
N PHE A 46 7.14 -19.61 8.24
CA PHE A 46 7.84 -18.47 7.64
C PHE A 46 8.76 -18.93 6.51
N GLN A 47 8.61 -18.32 5.34
CA GLN A 47 9.43 -18.57 4.15
C GLN A 47 10.04 -17.25 3.69
N LYS A 48 11.29 -17.00 4.10
CA LYS A 48 11.99 -15.72 3.86
C LYS A 48 11.87 -15.25 2.41
N GLU A 49 12.17 -16.10 1.44
CA GLU A 49 12.21 -15.71 0.02
C GLU A 49 10.82 -15.32 -0.52
N SER A 50 9.81 -16.16 -0.27
CA SER A 50 8.43 -15.88 -0.69
C SER A 50 7.89 -14.62 -0.01
N CYS A 51 8.17 -14.47 1.29
CA CYS A 51 7.70 -13.33 2.04
C CYS A 51 8.36 -12.03 1.56
N LEU A 52 9.69 -11.99 1.41
CA LEU A 52 10.40 -10.81 0.90
C LEU A 52 9.91 -10.43 -0.50
N ARG A 53 9.69 -11.41 -1.39
CA ARG A 53 9.11 -11.18 -2.71
C ARG A 53 7.74 -10.52 -2.63
N LYS A 54 6.88 -11.02 -1.73
CA LYS A 54 5.55 -10.45 -1.53
C LYS A 54 5.61 -9.04 -0.99
N LEU A 55 6.43 -8.80 0.03
CA LEU A 55 6.57 -7.50 0.68
C LEU A 55 7.08 -6.46 -0.32
N SER A 56 8.15 -6.78 -1.07
CA SER A 56 8.72 -5.89 -2.08
C SER A 56 7.71 -5.59 -3.20
N SER A 57 7.11 -6.63 -3.80
CA SER A 57 6.11 -6.45 -4.87
C SER A 57 4.90 -5.62 -4.42
N GLY A 58 4.44 -5.85 -3.19
CA GLY A 58 3.33 -5.10 -2.59
C GLY A 58 3.66 -3.62 -2.37
N LEU A 59 4.87 -3.31 -1.90
CA LEU A 59 5.30 -1.92 -1.72
C LEU A 59 5.44 -1.17 -3.05
N TYR A 60 5.93 -1.83 -4.11
CA TYR A 60 5.92 -1.27 -5.46
C TYR A 60 4.49 -0.97 -5.94
N ALA A 61 3.52 -1.84 -5.64
CA ALA A 61 2.13 -1.62 -5.98
C ALA A 61 1.48 -0.49 -5.15
N PHE A 62 1.86 -0.32 -3.89
CA PHE A 62 1.38 0.78 -3.07
C PHE A 62 1.89 2.15 -3.51
N ARG A 63 3.04 2.23 -4.19
CA ARG A 63 3.63 3.51 -4.60
C ARG A 63 2.64 4.41 -5.35
N THR A 64 2.02 3.94 -6.43
CA THR A 64 1.07 4.74 -7.22
C THR A 64 -0.16 5.16 -6.40
N LEU A 65 -0.60 4.30 -5.47
CA LEU A 65 -1.71 4.61 -4.58
C LEU A 65 -1.35 5.73 -3.60
N LEU A 66 -0.12 5.70 -3.05
CA LEU A 66 0.37 6.70 -2.11
C LEU A 66 0.68 8.04 -2.80
N GLU A 67 1.27 8.02 -4.00
CA GLU A 67 1.49 9.21 -4.83
C GLU A 67 0.16 9.94 -5.07
N TYR A 68 -0.91 9.21 -5.42
CA TYR A 68 -2.25 9.79 -5.56
C TYR A 68 -2.73 10.49 -4.29
N ILE A 69 -2.52 9.90 -3.11
CA ILE A 69 -2.91 10.52 -1.84
C ILE A 69 -2.12 11.79 -1.60
N GLU A 70 -0.79 11.74 -1.77
CA GLU A 70 0.12 12.87 -1.57
C GLU A 70 -0.24 14.06 -2.46
N GLU A 71 -0.44 13.81 -3.76
CA GLU A 71 -0.85 14.83 -4.74
C GLU A 71 -2.18 15.50 -4.35
N THR A 72 -3.18 14.69 -3.98
CA THR A 72 -4.54 15.18 -3.73
C THR A 72 -4.76 15.69 -2.30
N THR A 73 -3.76 15.59 -1.43
CA THR A 73 -3.78 16.15 -0.06
C THR A 73 -2.71 17.22 0.16
N GLN A 74 -1.91 17.54 -0.88
CA GLN A 74 -0.83 18.53 -0.85
C GLN A 74 0.15 18.33 0.31
N ARG A 75 0.45 17.07 0.64
CA ARG A 75 1.36 16.74 1.76
C ARG A 75 2.81 16.84 1.31
N SER A 76 3.64 17.45 2.15
CA SER A 76 5.08 17.60 1.90
C SER A 76 5.91 16.34 2.21
N VAL A 77 5.35 15.39 2.97
CA VAL A 77 6.02 14.14 3.32
C VAL A 77 5.68 13.08 2.28
N SER A 78 6.72 12.49 1.65
CA SER A 78 6.55 11.43 0.66
C SER A 78 6.67 10.05 1.32
N ILE A 79 5.53 9.50 1.73
CA ILE A 79 5.36 8.10 2.14
C ILE A 79 5.62 7.16 0.94
N SER A 80 5.24 7.58 -0.27
CA SER A 80 5.46 6.85 -1.52
C SER A 80 6.95 6.60 -1.78
N THR A 81 7.81 7.61 -1.58
CA THR A 81 9.27 7.45 -1.68
C THR A 81 9.80 6.50 -0.60
N GLY A 82 9.30 6.59 0.63
CA GLY A 82 9.66 5.66 1.70
C GLY A 82 9.28 4.22 1.39
N ALA A 83 8.09 4.00 0.84
CA ALA A 83 7.61 2.68 0.41
C ALA A 83 8.49 2.11 -0.73
N GLN A 84 8.84 2.94 -1.71
CA GLN A 84 9.74 2.57 -2.81
C GLN A 84 11.12 2.13 -2.28
N HIS A 85 11.74 2.93 -1.42
CA HIS A 85 13.06 2.63 -0.88
C HIS A 85 13.06 1.33 -0.05
N LEU A 86 12.00 1.11 0.73
CA LEU A 86 11.83 -0.14 1.46
C LEU A 86 11.62 -1.32 0.51
N ALA A 87 10.87 -1.16 -0.59
CA ALA A 87 10.69 -2.20 -1.59
C ALA A 87 12.04 -2.64 -2.19
N GLU A 88 12.90 -1.68 -2.51
CA GLU A 88 14.25 -1.90 -3.04
C GLU A 88 15.15 -2.61 -2.02
N THR A 89 15.08 -2.19 -0.75
CA THR A 89 15.84 -2.82 0.34
C THR A 89 15.41 -4.27 0.55
N LEU A 90 14.10 -4.54 0.61
CA LEU A 90 13.60 -5.91 0.77
C LEU A 90 13.95 -6.79 -0.44
N LYS A 91 13.93 -6.20 -1.65
CA LYS A 91 14.37 -6.88 -2.88
C LYS A 91 15.86 -7.25 -2.83
N SER A 92 16.73 -6.37 -2.33
CA SER A 92 18.17 -6.64 -2.25
C SER A 92 18.53 -7.71 -1.22
N MET A 93 17.64 -7.99 -0.26
CA MET A 93 17.80 -9.07 0.72
C MET A 93 17.41 -10.46 0.18
N MET A 94 16.87 -10.55 -1.03
CA MET A 94 16.44 -11.80 -1.67
C MET A 94 17.58 -12.49 -2.39
N ASN A 95 17.48 -13.82 -2.49
CA ASN A 95 18.42 -14.59 -3.32
C ASN A 95 18.11 -14.42 -4.82
N ASN A 96 16.83 -14.26 -5.20
CA ASN A 96 16.36 -14.15 -6.59
C ASN A 96 15.55 -12.86 -6.80
N PRO A 97 16.19 -11.67 -6.77
CA PRO A 97 15.50 -10.38 -6.78
C PRO A 97 14.69 -10.11 -8.06
N GLU A 98 15.04 -10.72 -9.18
CA GLU A 98 14.35 -10.62 -10.48
C GLU A 98 12.94 -11.19 -10.46
N THR A 99 12.61 -12.00 -9.44
CA THR A 99 11.29 -12.57 -9.26
C THR A 99 10.26 -11.61 -8.64
N VAL A 100 10.69 -10.43 -8.20
CA VAL A 100 9.81 -9.36 -7.71
C VAL A 100 9.00 -8.79 -8.87
N SER A 101 7.69 -8.73 -8.69
CA SER A 101 6.79 -8.13 -9.67
C SER A 101 6.64 -6.63 -9.40
N THR A 102 6.84 -5.82 -10.43
CA THR A 102 6.54 -4.38 -10.41
C THR A 102 5.38 -4.09 -11.36
N PRO A 103 4.42 -3.22 -10.98
CA PRO A 103 3.36 -2.83 -11.90
C PRO A 103 3.94 -2.17 -13.16
N SER A 104 3.44 -2.53 -14.34
CA SER A 104 3.90 -1.89 -15.59
C SER A 104 3.53 -0.41 -15.62
N PRO A 105 4.28 0.45 -16.35
CA PRO A 105 3.95 1.86 -16.48
C PRO A 105 2.51 2.12 -16.95
N ASP A 106 1.98 1.31 -17.87
CA ASP A 106 0.61 1.44 -18.37
C ASP A 106 -0.44 1.05 -17.31
N THR A 107 -0.14 0.03 -16.49
CA THR A 107 -0.99 -0.34 -15.35
C THR A 107 -1.04 0.80 -14.33
N GLN A 108 0.11 1.40 -14.02
CA GLN A 108 0.20 2.53 -13.10
C GLN A 108 -0.57 3.75 -13.62
N LYS A 109 -0.40 4.10 -14.89
CA LYS A 109 -1.14 5.20 -15.54
C LYS A 109 -2.65 4.98 -15.50
N THR A 110 -3.09 3.77 -15.83
CA THR A 110 -4.51 3.41 -15.84
C THR A 110 -5.11 3.51 -14.43
N LEU A 111 -4.40 3.01 -13.41
CA LEU A 111 -4.81 3.12 -12.02
C LEU A 111 -4.88 4.57 -11.55
N ALA A 112 -3.87 5.37 -11.87
CA ALA A 112 -3.81 6.77 -11.49
C ALA A 112 -4.94 7.59 -12.15
N ALA A 113 -5.28 7.33 -13.42
CA ALA A 113 -6.41 7.95 -14.09
C ALA A 113 -7.73 7.64 -13.38
N LYS A 114 -8.00 6.35 -13.10
CA LYS A 114 -9.20 5.91 -12.36
C LYS A 114 -9.32 6.56 -10.98
N LEU A 115 -8.22 6.66 -10.24
CA LEU A 115 -8.22 7.31 -8.93
C LEU A 115 -8.56 8.81 -9.02
N ARG A 116 -8.08 9.50 -10.06
CA ARG A 116 -8.37 10.93 -10.29
C ARG A 116 -9.79 11.19 -10.79
N GLU A 117 -10.46 10.21 -11.37
CA GLU A 117 -11.88 10.32 -11.75
C GLU A 117 -12.81 10.33 -10.53
N GLN A 118 -12.37 9.80 -9.39
CA GLN A 118 -13.16 9.79 -8.16
C GLN A 118 -13.38 11.21 -7.63
N ARG A 119 -14.61 11.50 -7.19
CA ARG A 119 -14.98 12.81 -6.68
C ARG A 119 -15.62 12.72 -5.30
N ALA A 120 -15.54 13.84 -4.57
CA ALA A 120 -16.21 14.08 -3.30
C ALA A 120 -16.03 12.89 -2.32
N TRP A 121 -17.13 12.29 -1.87
CA TRP A 121 -17.15 11.23 -0.89
C TRP A 121 -16.31 10.01 -1.29
N ASN A 122 -16.38 9.58 -2.55
CA ASN A 122 -15.66 8.39 -3.01
C ASN A 122 -14.15 8.55 -2.91
N MET A 123 -13.64 9.75 -3.20
CA MET A 123 -12.22 10.06 -3.05
C MET A 123 -11.80 9.93 -1.56
N ILE A 124 -12.59 10.48 -0.64
CA ILE A 124 -12.28 10.46 0.80
C ILE A 124 -12.23 9.02 1.31
N VAL A 125 -13.23 8.21 0.97
CA VAL A 125 -13.33 6.81 1.39
C VAL A 125 -12.21 5.96 0.77
N THR A 126 -11.90 6.15 -0.51
CA THR A 126 -10.79 5.43 -1.17
C THR A 126 -9.44 5.73 -0.50
N LYS A 127 -9.17 7.00 -0.17
CA LYS A 127 -7.93 7.38 0.56
C LYS A 127 -7.84 6.66 1.91
N HIS A 128 -8.95 6.63 2.66
CA HIS A 128 -9.03 5.92 3.93
C HIS A 128 -8.67 4.44 3.79
N PHE A 129 -9.28 3.73 2.84
CA PHE A 129 -9.00 2.31 2.66
C PHE A 129 -7.58 2.02 2.16
N ILE A 130 -7.03 2.86 1.27
CA ILE A 130 -5.62 2.74 0.84
C ILE A 130 -4.69 2.89 2.05
N LEU A 131 -4.88 3.92 2.88
CA LEU A 131 -4.03 4.16 4.04
C LEU A 131 -4.17 3.05 5.09
N GLN A 132 -5.40 2.58 5.34
CA GLN A 132 -5.66 1.47 6.24
C GLN A 132 -4.95 0.19 5.77
N ALA A 133 -5.09 -0.18 4.49
CA ALA A 133 -4.45 -1.35 3.93
C ALA A 133 -2.92 -1.23 3.98
N PHE A 134 -2.38 -0.06 3.66
CA PHE A 134 -0.95 0.20 3.74
C PHE A 134 -0.43 0.10 5.19
N THR A 135 -1.16 0.63 6.18
CA THR A 135 -0.81 0.48 7.60
C THR A 135 -0.75 -0.98 8.02
N LEU A 136 -1.79 -1.78 7.70
CA LEU A 136 -1.82 -3.21 8.02
C LEU A 136 -0.69 -4.00 7.33
N PHE A 137 -0.39 -3.63 6.07
CA PHE A 137 0.74 -4.20 5.35
C PHE A 137 2.05 -3.90 6.07
N MET A 138 2.27 -2.65 6.46
CA MET A 138 3.48 -2.19 7.16
C MET A 138 3.65 -2.79 8.56
N GLU A 139 2.57 -3.07 9.29
CA GLU A 139 2.64 -3.81 10.55
C GLU A 139 3.23 -5.20 10.34
N THR A 140 2.80 -5.91 9.29
CA THR A 140 3.33 -7.22 8.94
C THR A 140 4.78 -7.11 8.46
N THR A 141 5.10 -6.13 7.60
CA THR A 141 6.47 -5.84 7.16
C THR A 141 7.40 -5.60 8.36
N SER A 142 6.98 -4.80 9.34
CA SER A 142 7.76 -4.52 10.55
C SER A 142 8.02 -5.77 11.38
N ARG A 143 7.01 -6.65 11.52
CA ARG A 143 7.17 -7.94 12.20
C ARG A 143 8.19 -8.82 11.48
N VAL A 144 8.11 -8.91 10.15
CA VAL A 144 9.05 -9.71 9.35
C VAL A 144 10.48 -9.17 9.46
N ILE A 145 10.68 -7.86 9.36
CA ILE A 145 12.02 -7.25 9.49
C ILE A 145 12.65 -7.57 10.85
N ARG A 146 11.87 -7.62 11.93
CA ARG A 146 12.39 -7.99 13.27
C ARG A 146 12.80 -9.45 13.39
N LEU A 147 12.39 -10.30 12.45
CA LEU A 147 12.74 -11.73 12.40
C LEU A 147 13.96 -12.02 11.50
N LEU A 148 14.42 -11.04 10.73
CA LEU A 148 15.55 -11.14 9.81
C LEU A 148 16.84 -10.65 10.49
#